data_AF-A0A9D4SYM0-F1
#
_entry.id   AF-A0A9D4SYM0-F1
#
_cell.length_a   1.000
_cell.length_b   1.000
_cell.length_c   1.000
_cell.angle_alpha   90.00
_cell.angle_beta   90.00
_cell.angle_gamma   90.00
#
_symmetry.space_group_name_H-M   'P 1'
#
loop_
_entity.id
_entity.type
_entity.pdbx_description
1 polymer ?
#
loop_
_entity_poly.entity_id
_entity_poly.type
_entity_poly.pdbx_seq_one_letter_code
_entity_poly.pdbx_strand_id
1 'polypeptide(L)'
;MASVKKRKNLDFASKLKAIQRVEAGEKSSTVADDIGIPRSATSTLLKKKADIKAKAAEQRTSGALSADDFVETDCHVQAVASLADEDIVARVAGTQDAQADSSSDEEDRPDDAAATRAYSATEVAAAFGLIRHCCGDMEGTGLSHLDSLDKIDASIFNFISKTKKQAKISDFFSRK
;
A
#
# COMPACT_ATOMS: atom_id res chain seq x y z
N MET A 1 0.70 24.87 49.06
CA MET A 1 1.08 23.53 48.55
C MET A 1 0.81 23.49 47.05
N ALA A 2 1.83 23.26 46.22
CA ALA A 2 1.65 23.21 44.77
C ALA A 2 0.94 21.90 44.38
N SER A 3 -0.26 22.02 43.81
CA SER A 3 -1.05 20.88 43.30
C SER A 3 -0.28 20.19 42.18
N VAL A 4 0.01 18.89 42.35
CA VAL A 4 0.70 18.07 41.35
C VAL A 4 -0.28 17.84 40.19
N LYS A 5 -0.15 18.65 39.13
CA LYS A 5 -0.92 18.48 37.89
C LYS A 5 -0.60 17.11 37.27
N LYS A 6 -1.60 16.24 37.15
CA LYS A 6 -1.49 14.94 36.48
C LYS A 6 -1.03 15.14 35.03
N ARG A 7 -0.15 14.25 34.55
CA ARG A 7 0.38 14.31 33.17
C ARG A 7 -0.74 14.01 32.18
N LYS A 8 -1.04 14.96 31.29
CA LYS A 8 -2.00 14.80 30.20
C LYS A 8 -1.28 14.17 28.99
N ASN A 9 -1.70 12.98 28.57
CA ASN A 9 -1.27 12.44 27.29
C ASN A 9 -2.03 13.16 26.17
N LEU A 10 -1.31 13.88 25.31
CA LEU A 10 -1.89 14.53 24.14
C LEU A 10 -1.86 13.59 22.94
N ASP A 11 -2.96 13.62 22.20
CA ASP A 11 -3.04 12.99 20.89
C ASP A 11 -2.10 13.64 19.86
N PHE A 12 -1.70 12.89 18.83
CA PHE A 12 -0.82 13.36 17.76
C PHE A 12 -1.40 14.55 17.01
N ALA A 13 -2.73 14.60 16.78
CA ALA A 13 -3.37 15.73 16.11
C ALA A 13 -3.19 17.04 16.91
N SER A 14 -3.37 16.97 18.23
CA SER A 14 -3.18 18.13 19.12
C SER A 14 -1.73 18.61 19.15
N LYS A 15 -0.76 17.67 19.11
CA LYS A 15 0.67 17.99 19.06
C LYS A 15 1.05 18.66 17.73
N LEU A 16 0.51 18.18 16.61
CA LEU A 16 0.74 18.77 15.29
C LEU A 16 0.18 20.19 15.19
N LYS A 17 -1.05 20.40 15.68
CA LYS A 17 -1.68 21.73 15.72
C LYS A 17 -0.83 22.72 16.53
N ALA A 18 -0.26 22.29 17.66
CA ALA A 18 0.65 23.11 18.46
C ALA A 18 1.91 23.50 17.67
N ILE A 19 2.53 22.53 16.98
CA ILE A 19 3.74 22.76 16.18
C ILE A 19 3.45 23.72 15.03
N GLN A 20 2.34 23.54 14.31
CA GLN A 20 1.96 24.40 13.18
C GLN A 20 1.74 25.84 13.60
N ARG A 21 1.06 26.10 14.73
CA ARG A 21 0.85 27.46 15.24
C ARG A 21 2.15 28.14 15.61
N VAL A 22 3.08 27.42 16.25
CA VAL A 22 4.41 27.96 16.57
C VAL A 22 5.24 28.20 15.31
N GLU A 23 5.19 27.31 14.32
CA GLU A 23 5.87 27.50 13.03
C GLU A 23 5.28 28.67 12.21
N ALA A 24 3.98 28.96 12.37
CA ALA A 24 3.33 30.14 11.82
C ALA A 24 3.71 31.46 12.53
N GLY A 25 4.55 31.41 13.56
CA GLY A 25 5.06 32.57 14.28
C GLY A 25 4.30 32.93 15.57
N GLU A 26 3.34 32.11 16.00
CA GLU A 26 2.68 32.33 17.29
C GLU A 26 3.63 32.04 18.46
N LYS A 27 3.50 32.82 19.53
CA LYS A 27 4.32 32.64 20.74
C LYS A 27 4.00 31.31 21.41
N SER A 28 5.03 30.52 21.69
CA SER A 28 4.90 29.21 22.35
C SER A 28 4.17 29.25 23.70
N SER A 29 4.23 30.39 24.42
CA SER A 29 3.47 30.58 25.66
C SER A 29 1.96 30.60 25.41
N THR A 30 1.51 31.36 24.42
CA THR A 30 0.09 31.50 24.07
C THR A 30 -0.46 30.15 23.59
N VAL A 31 0.29 29.47 22.72
CA VAL A 31 -0.10 28.13 22.23
C VAL A 31 -0.18 27.10 23.37
N ALA A 32 0.70 27.20 24.38
CA ALA A 32 0.67 26.31 25.54
C ALA A 32 -0.59 26.53 26.40
N ASP A 33 -0.94 27.80 26.63
CA ASP A 33 -2.09 28.20 27.42
C ASP A 33 -3.41 27.78 26.72
N ASP A 34 -3.51 28.00 25.40
CA ASP A 34 -4.65 27.61 24.56
C ASP A 34 -4.93 26.10 24.56
N ILE A 35 -3.86 25.28 24.54
CA ILE A 35 -3.98 23.81 24.47
C ILE A 35 -4.04 23.20 25.89
N GLY A 36 -3.84 24.02 26.93
CA GLY A 36 -3.87 23.62 28.33
C GLY A 36 -2.69 22.73 28.73
N ILE A 37 -1.50 23.00 28.17
CA ILE A 37 -0.28 22.22 28.44
C ILE A 37 0.79 23.09 29.10
N PRO A 38 1.64 22.52 29.98
CA PRO A 38 2.76 23.27 30.54
C PRO A 38 3.74 23.71 29.46
N ARG A 39 4.32 24.91 29.59
CA ARG A 39 5.33 25.43 28.64
C ARG A 39 6.51 24.47 28.43
N SER A 40 6.91 23.74 29.47
CA SER A 40 7.96 22.71 29.38
C SER A 40 7.58 21.55 28.45
N ALA A 41 6.29 21.19 28.37
CA ALA A 41 5.78 20.19 27.43
C ALA A 41 5.85 20.74 25.99
N THR A 42 5.46 22.01 25.77
CA THR A 42 5.55 22.66 24.46
C THR A 42 6.98 22.69 23.93
N SER A 43 7.96 23.02 24.77
CA SER A 43 9.38 22.97 24.39
C SER A 43 9.83 21.58 23.97
N THR A 44 9.35 20.54 24.65
CA THR A 44 9.67 19.14 24.31
C THR A 44 9.03 18.73 22.99
N LEU A 45 7.78 19.16 22.73
CA LEU A 45 7.09 18.93 21.46
C LEU A 45 7.84 19.57 20.30
N LEU A 46 8.30 20.80 20.45
CA LEU A 46 9.07 21.52 19.42
C LEU A 46 10.43 20.87 19.16
N LYS A 47 11.11 20.35 20.20
CA LYS A 47 12.36 19.60 20.05
C LYS A 47 12.17 18.30 19.28
N LYS A 48 11.04 17.61 19.47
CA LYS A 48 10.69 16.35 18.80
C LYS A 48 9.77 16.52 17.58
N LYS A 49 9.73 17.72 16.99
CA LYS A 49 8.76 18.04 15.94
C LYS A 49 8.88 17.15 14.69
N ALA A 50 10.11 16.76 14.32
CA ALA A 50 10.37 15.87 13.19
C ALA A 50 9.76 14.48 13.44
N ASP A 51 10.08 13.87 14.59
CA ASP A 51 9.56 12.56 14.98
C ASP A 51 8.03 12.55 15.09
N ILE A 52 7.44 13.63 15.60
CA ILE A 52 5.98 13.77 15.73
C ILE A 52 5.32 13.87 14.35
N LYS A 53 5.92 14.60 13.41
CA LYS A 53 5.44 14.69 12.02
C LYS A 53 5.53 13.34 11.30
N ALA A 54 6.63 12.62 11.46
CA ALA A 54 6.82 11.29 10.87
C ALA A 54 5.81 10.27 11.42
N LYS A 55 5.68 10.16 12.76
CA LYS A 55 4.74 9.22 13.39
C LYS A 55 3.28 9.53 13.08
N ALA A 56 2.93 10.80 12.93
CA ALA A 56 1.58 11.17 12.53
C ALA A 56 1.28 10.83 11.05
N ALA A 57 2.29 10.83 10.18
CA ALA A 57 2.15 10.35 8.81
C ALA A 57 1.98 8.82 8.77
N GLU A 58 2.78 8.09 9.54
CA GLU A 58 2.65 6.62 9.70
C GLU A 58 1.29 6.20 10.28
N GLN A 59 0.75 6.98 11.22
CA GLN A 59 -0.59 6.74 11.77
C GLN A 59 -1.71 6.93 10.75
N ARG A 60 -1.54 7.82 9.77
CA ARG A 60 -2.51 7.97 8.68
C ARG A 60 -2.49 6.80 7.71
N THR A 61 -1.31 6.24 7.44
CA THR A 61 -1.16 5.10 6.52
C THR A 61 -1.44 3.74 7.16
N SER A 62 -1.53 3.67 8.49
CA SER A 62 -1.92 2.47 9.24
C SER A 62 -3.36 2.48 9.75
N GLY A 63 -4.10 3.57 9.48
CA GLY A 63 -5.56 3.56 9.60
C GLY A 63 -6.13 2.62 8.54
N ALA A 64 -7.05 1.75 8.94
CA ALA A 64 -7.78 0.87 8.03
C ALA A 64 -8.28 1.68 6.84
N LEU A 65 -7.76 1.37 5.64
CA LEU A 65 -8.24 1.94 4.39
C LEU A 65 -9.75 1.66 4.34
N SER A 66 -10.56 2.71 4.31
CA SER A 66 -12.01 2.54 4.14
C SER A 66 -12.27 2.26 2.67
N ALA A 67 -13.34 1.53 2.37
CA ALA A 67 -13.81 1.41 0.99
C ALA A 67 -14.03 2.79 0.35
N ASP A 68 -14.43 3.79 1.15
CA ASP A 68 -14.61 5.18 0.71
C ASP A 68 -13.33 5.82 0.13
N ASP A 69 -12.14 5.40 0.56
CA ASP A 69 -10.87 5.94 0.03
C ASP A 69 -10.62 5.52 -1.43
N PHE A 70 -11.38 4.54 -1.96
CA PHE A 70 -11.28 4.02 -3.32
C PHE A 70 -12.46 4.40 -4.22
N VAL A 71 -13.50 5.04 -3.69
CA VAL A 71 -14.71 5.37 -4.48
C VAL A 71 -14.45 6.52 -5.47
N GLU A 72 -13.44 7.35 -5.23
CA GLU A 72 -13.15 8.52 -6.07
C GLU A 72 -12.07 8.27 -7.15
N THR A 73 -11.42 7.10 -7.21
CA THR A 73 -10.33 6.87 -8.17
C THR A 73 -10.78 6.77 -9.64
N ASP A 74 -12.06 6.51 -9.92
CA ASP A 74 -12.58 6.36 -11.29
C ASP A 74 -13.22 7.64 -11.87
N CYS A 75 -13.24 8.76 -11.15
CA CYS A 75 -13.88 9.99 -11.64
C CYS A 75 -13.06 10.75 -12.71
N HIS A 76 -11.87 10.25 -13.07
CA HIS A 76 -11.01 10.78 -14.12
C HIS A 76 -10.77 9.81 -15.28
N VAL A 77 -11.74 8.92 -15.56
CA VAL A 77 -11.76 8.23 -16.85
C VAL A 77 -12.04 9.27 -17.93
N GLN A 78 -10.97 9.72 -18.59
CA GLN A 78 -11.04 10.55 -19.77
C GLN A 78 -11.65 9.68 -20.88
N ALA A 79 -12.91 9.91 -21.22
CA ALA A 79 -13.53 9.29 -22.39
C ALA A 79 -12.77 9.81 -23.63
N VAL A 80 -11.79 9.06 -24.10
CA VAL A 80 -11.05 9.37 -25.32
C VAL A 80 -12.00 9.12 -26.47
N ALA A 81 -12.54 10.22 -27.02
CA ALA A 81 -13.27 10.37 -28.28
C ALA A 81 -14.30 9.28 -28.65
N SER A 82 -15.51 9.70 -29.03
CA SER A 82 -16.51 8.81 -29.63
C SER A 82 -15.91 8.11 -30.86
N LEU A 83 -15.62 6.82 -30.73
CA LEU A 83 -15.25 5.96 -31.84
C LEU A 83 -16.50 5.81 -32.72
N ALA A 84 -16.44 6.24 -33.98
CA ALA A 84 -17.57 6.12 -34.87
C ALA A 84 -17.70 4.66 -35.34
N ASP A 85 -18.93 4.22 -35.66
CA ASP A 85 -19.21 2.84 -36.06
C ASP A 85 -18.35 2.43 -37.28
N GLU A 86 -18.02 3.40 -38.15
CA GLU A 86 -17.18 3.20 -39.32
C GLU A 86 -15.75 2.76 -38.95
N ASP A 87 -15.18 3.30 -37.85
CA ASP A 87 -13.85 2.94 -37.36
C ASP A 87 -13.85 1.53 -36.75
N ILE A 88 -14.96 1.12 -36.12
CA ILE A 88 -15.14 -0.23 -35.58
C ILE A 88 -15.19 -1.24 -36.71
N VAL A 89 -16.01 -0.97 -37.74
CA VAL A 89 -16.17 -1.86 -38.90
C VAL A 89 -14.86 -1.99 -39.67
N ALA A 90 -14.12 -0.90 -39.86
CA ALA A 90 -12.81 -0.93 -40.51
C ALA A 90 -11.80 -1.81 -39.74
N ARG A 91 -11.83 -1.77 -38.40
CA ARG A 91 -10.94 -2.56 -37.55
C ARG A 91 -11.28 -4.04 -37.56
N VAL A 92 -12.57 -4.39 -37.53
CA VAL A 92 -13.05 -5.78 -37.63
C VAL A 92 -12.78 -6.36 -39.02
N ALA A 93 -12.98 -5.57 -40.07
CA ALA A 93 -12.71 -5.99 -41.45
C ALA A 93 -11.21 -6.15 -41.76
N GLY A 94 -10.34 -5.41 -41.07
CA GLY A 94 -8.88 -5.52 -41.21
C GLY A 94 -8.23 -6.70 -40.49
N THR A 95 -8.96 -7.38 -39.60
CA THR A 95 -8.51 -8.59 -38.90
C THR A 95 -9.08 -9.86 -39.55
N GLN A 96 -8.66 -10.14 -40.79
CA GLN A 96 -8.76 -11.46 -41.38
C GLN A 96 -7.34 -11.91 -41.73
N ASP A 97 -6.62 -12.42 -40.74
CA ASP A 97 -5.59 -13.46 -40.87
C ASP A 97 -4.94 -13.72 -39.51
N ALA A 98 -5.66 -14.44 -38.64
CA ALA A 98 -5.08 -15.33 -37.62
C ALA A 98 -6.20 -16.14 -36.95
N GLN A 99 -6.52 -17.24 -37.62
CA GLN A 99 -6.75 -18.56 -37.02
C GLN A 99 -7.69 -18.65 -35.81
N ALA A 100 -8.89 -19.13 -36.15
CA ALA A 100 -9.81 -19.87 -35.31
C ALA A 100 -9.14 -20.81 -34.29
N ASP A 101 -9.59 -20.74 -33.04
CA ASP A 101 -10.12 -21.93 -32.36
C ASP A 101 -11.24 -21.50 -31.41
N SER A 102 -12.48 -21.73 -31.84
CA SER A 102 -13.69 -21.50 -31.07
C SER A 102 -14.23 -22.87 -30.70
N SER A 103 -13.92 -23.32 -29.49
CA SER A 103 -14.68 -24.39 -28.84
C SER A 103 -15.58 -23.77 -27.78
N SER A 104 -16.84 -23.59 -28.17
CA SER A 104 -17.96 -23.27 -27.31
C SER A 104 -18.16 -24.40 -26.28
N ASP A 105 -18.05 -24.08 -24.99
CA ASP A 105 -18.59 -24.90 -23.91
C ASP A 105 -19.31 -23.96 -22.93
N GLU A 106 -20.63 -24.04 -22.97
CA GLU A 106 -21.58 -23.34 -22.11
C GLU A 106 -21.88 -24.26 -20.93
N GLU A 107 -21.08 -24.25 -19.87
CA GLU A 107 -21.50 -24.79 -18.58
C GLU A 107 -20.87 -23.99 -17.41
N ASP A 108 -21.78 -23.53 -16.56
CA ASP A 108 -21.63 -23.23 -15.14
C ASP A 108 -20.98 -21.90 -14.71
N ARG A 109 -21.83 -20.97 -14.24
CA ARG A 109 -21.44 -19.85 -13.38
C ARG A 109 -21.11 -20.41 -11.99
N PRO A 110 -19.87 -20.36 -11.49
CA PRO A 110 -19.66 -20.50 -10.07
C PRO A 110 -19.97 -19.16 -9.41
N ASP A 111 -20.92 -19.23 -8.48
CA ASP A 111 -21.20 -18.24 -7.45
C ASP A 111 -19.95 -17.51 -6.94
N ASP A 112 -20.15 -16.23 -6.64
CA ASP A 112 -19.30 -15.32 -5.87
C ASP A 112 -18.83 -15.93 -4.54
N ALA A 113 -17.83 -16.79 -4.60
CA ALA A 113 -16.90 -17.02 -3.52
C ALA A 113 -15.52 -16.76 -4.10
N ALA A 114 -14.89 -15.66 -3.70
CA ALA A 114 -13.48 -15.40 -3.92
C ALA A 114 -12.67 -16.54 -3.28
N ALA A 115 -12.57 -17.66 -3.99
CA ALA A 115 -11.65 -18.72 -3.70
C ALA A 115 -10.28 -18.10 -3.94
N THR A 116 -9.63 -17.72 -2.84
CA THR A 116 -8.23 -17.30 -2.84
C THR A 116 -7.42 -18.46 -3.38
N ARG A 117 -7.25 -18.51 -4.71
CA ARG A 117 -6.43 -19.49 -5.40
C ARG A 117 -5.05 -19.41 -4.76
N ALA A 118 -4.66 -20.47 -4.07
CA ALA A 118 -3.35 -20.53 -3.45
C ALA A 118 -2.30 -20.55 -4.56
N TYR A 119 -1.57 -19.45 -4.73
CA TYR A 119 -0.47 -19.38 -5.67
C TYR A 119 0.69 -20.22 -5.17
N SER A 120 1.26 -21.01 -6.08
CA SER A 120 2.49 -21.75 -5.77
C SER A 120 3.65 -20.80 -5.60
N ALA A 121 4.61 -21.18 -4.77
CA ALA A 121 5.76 -20.31 -4.50
C ALA A 121 6.64 -20.06 -5.75
N THR A 122 6.57 -20.95 -6.75
CA THR A 122 7.21 -20.79 -8.06
C THR A 122 6.49 -19.74 -8.93
N GLU A 123 5.17 -19.70 -8.92
CA GLU A 123 4.39 -18.67 -9.63
C GLU A 123 4.64 -17.29 -9.00
N VAL A 124 4.68 -17.21 -7.68
CA VAL A 124 4.99 -15.97 -6.95
C VAL A 124 6.40 -15.47 -7.30
N ALA A 125 7.39 -16.36 -7.36
CA ALA A 125 8.76 -15.98 -7.74
C ALA A 125 8.85 -15.50 -9.21
N ALA A 126 8.13 -16.14 -10.13
CA ALA A 126 8.08 -15.71 -11.53
C ALA A 126 7.43 -14.33 -11.69
N ALA A 127 6.31 -14.10 -10.99
CA ALA A 127 5.64 -12.80 -10.97
C ALA A 127 6.53 -11.69 -10.38
N PHE A 128 7.30 -11.99 -9.33
CA PHE A 128 8.26 -11.05 -8.74
C PHE A 128 9.37 -10.64 -9.71
N GLY A 129 9.85 -11.58 -10.54
CA GLY A 129 10.83 -11.28 -11.59
C GLY A 129 10.33 -10.25 -12.61
N LEU A 130 9.05 -10.34 -13.00
CA LEU A 130 8.42 -9.37 -13.90
C LEU A 130 8.31 -7.99 -13.26
N ILE A 131 7.92 -7.92 -11.98
CA ILE A 131 7.85 -6.66 -11.24
C ILE A 131 9.23 -6.01 -11.15
N ARG A 132 10.30 -6.79 -10.89
CA ARG A 132 11.66 -6.28 -10.84
C ARG A 132 12.12 -5.72 -12.19
N HIS A 133 11.78 -6.38 -13.29
CA HIS A 133 12.07 -5.88 -14.64
C HIS A 133 11.37 -4.55 -14.89
N CYS A 134 10.07 -4.47 -14.64
CA CYS A 134 9.31 -3.22 -14.81
C CYS A 134 9.82 -2.09 -13.89
N CYS A 135 10.23 -2.40 -12.67
CA CYS A 135 10.82 -1.41 -11.75
C CYS A 135 12.22 -0.97 -12.18
N GLY A 136 13.03 -1.86 -12.77
CA GLY A 136 14.34 -1.54 -13.33
C GLY A 136 14.24 -0.63 -14.55
N ASP A 137 13.26 -0.85 -15.42
CA ASP A 137 13.01 0.02 -16.59
C ASP A 137 12.57 1.44 -16.20
N MET A 138 12.12 1.65 -14.96
CA MET A 138 11.76 2.95 -14.39
C MET A 138 12.93 3.66 -13.67
N GLU A 139 14.16 3.12 -13.74
CA GLU A 139 15.34 3.74 -13.16
C GLU A 139 15.60 5.14 -13.74
N GLY A 140 15.48 6.15 -12.87
CA GLY A 140 15.54 7.58 -13.21
C GLY A 140 14.55 8.43 -12.42
N THR A 141 13.52 7.81 -11.84
CA THR A 141 12.43 8.49 -11.10
C THR A 141 12.73 8.75 -9.62
N GLY A 142 13.89 8.28 -9.10
CA GLY A 142 14.34 8.57 -7.73
C GLY A 142 13.63 7.80 -6.61
N LEU A 143 12.81 6.80 -6.94
CA LEU A 143 12.14 5.95 -5.96
C LEU A 143 12.92 4.64 -5.73
N SER A 144 13.52 4.49 -4.54
CA SER A 144 14.29 3.30 -4.09
C SER A 144 13.36 2.10 -3.78
N HIS A 145 12.59 1.66 -4.76
CA HIS A 145 11.70 0.50 -4.61
C HIS A 145 12.44 -0.84 -4.70
N LEU A 146 13.64 -0.86 -5.30
CA LEU A 146 14.47 -2.06 -5.45
C LEU A 146 14.90 -2.65 -4.09
N ASP A 147 15.28 -1.80 -3.11
CA ASP A 147 15.67 -2.25 -1.77
C ASP A 147 14.52 -2.95 -1.00
N SER A 148 13.28 -2.56 -1.32
CA SER A 148 12.09 -3.18 -0.73
C SER A 148 11.76 -4.52 -1.40
N LEU A 149 12.00 -4.64 -2.71
CA LEU A 149 11.83 -5.89 -3.44
C LEU A 149 12.82 -6.96 -2.98
N ASP A 150 14.07 -6.59 -2.69
CA ASP A 150 15.08 -7.54 -2.18
C ASP A 150 14.68 -8.17 -0.83
N LYS A 151 13.99 -7.41 0.04
CA LYS A 151 13.47 -7.93 1.32
C LYS A 151 12.34 -8.94 1.12
N ILE A 152 11.52 -8.73 0.08
CA ILE A 152 10.43 -9.63 -0.24
C ILE A 152 10.99 -10.90 -0.88
N ASP A 153 11.98 -10.79 -1.77
CA ASP A 153 12.69 -11.93 -2.35
C ASP A 153 13.32 -12.83 -1.28
N ALA A 154 13.99 -12.24 -0.29
CA ALA A 154 14.55 -12.99 0.85
C ALA A 154 13.46 -13.73 1.65
N SER A 155 12.28 -13.15 1.77
CA SER A 155 11.14 -13.75 2.48
C SER A 155 10.52 -14.90 1.68
N ILE A 156 10.34 -14.73 0.37
CA ILE A 156 9.86 -15.77 -0.55
C ILE A 156 10.83 -16.95 -0.56
N PHE A 157 12.14 -16.70 -0.66
CA PHE A 157 13.15 -17.76 -0.67
C PHE A 157 13.18 -18.56 0.63
N ASN A 158 13.05 -17.88 1.78
CA ASN A 158 12.93 -18.53 3.08
C ASN A 158 11.66 -19.39 3.17
N PHE A 159 10.54 -18.92 2.63
CA PHE A 159 9.29 -19.68 2.58
C PHE A 159 9.41 -20.94 1.69
N ILE A 160 9.99 -20.82 0.49
CA ILE A 160 10.28 -21.94 -0.41
C ILE A 160 11.20 -22.96 0.26
N SER A 161 12.24 -22.49 0.94
CA SER A 161 13.19 -23.37 1.62
C SER A 161 12.56 -24.13 2.78
N LYS A 162 11.64 -23.51 3.53
CA LYS A 162 10.90 -24.15 4.63
C LYS A 162 9.89 -25.16 4.12
N THR A 163 9.10 -24.82 3.10
CA THR A 163 8.11 -25.74 2.50
C THR A 163 8.77 -26.96 1.87
N LYS A 164 9.91 -26.81 1.16
CA LYS A 164 10.69 -27.95 0.65
C LYS A 164 11.19 -28.88 1.77
N LYS A 165 11.59 -28.35 2.93
CA LYS A 165 12.01 -29.17 4.09
C LYS A 165 10.82 -29.94 4.67
N GLN A 166 9.65 -29.32 4.79
CA GLN A 166 8.43 -29.97 5.28
C GLN A 166 7.96 -31.08 4.33
N ALA A 167 8.00 -30.85 3.02
CA ALA A 167 7.65 -31.86 2.03
C ALA A 167 8.52 -33.12 2.16
N LYS A 168 9.84 -32.96 2.34
CA LYS A 168 10.76 -34.10 2.55
C LYS A 168 10.47 -34.91 3.82
N ILE A 169 10.08 -34.22 4.90
CA ILE A 169 9.72 -34.88 6.17
C ILE A 169 8.40 -35.63 6.02
N SER A 170 7.40 -35.02 5.39
CA SER A 170 6.11 -35.66 5.10
C SER A 170 6.31 -36.93 4.26
N ASP A 171 7.09 -36.85 3.17
CA ASP A 171 7.42 -37.99 2.31
C ASP A 171 8.13 -39.12 3.06
N PHE A 172 8.99 -38.77 4.02
CA PHE A 172 9.68 -39.76 4.85
C PHE A 172 8.71 -40.54 5.75
N PHE A 173 7.71 -39.88 6.32
CA PHE A 173 6.71 -40.52 7.18
C PHE A 173 5.63 -41.27 6.40
N SER A 174 5.38 -40.92 5.13
CA SER A 174 4.40 -41.61 4.27
C SER A 174 4.92 -42.89 3.61
N ARG A 175 6.22 -43.22 3.72
CA ARG A 175 6.84 -44.43 3.16
C ARG A 175 6.94 -45.63 4.13
N LYS A 176 6.21 -45.61 5.25
CA LYS A 176 6.04 -46.76 6.15
C LYS A 176 4.68 -47.43 5.93
#